data_AF-A0A3D0VH97-F1
#
_entry.id   AF-A0A3D0VH97-F1
#
_cell.length_a   1.000
_cell.length_b   1.000
_cell.length_c   1.000
_cell.angle_alpha   90.00
_cell.angle_beta   90.00
_cell.angle_gamma   90.00
#
_symmetry.space_group_name_H-M   'P 1'
#
loop_
_entity.id
_entity.type
_entity.pdbx_description
1 polymer ?
#
loop_
_entity_poly.entity_id
_entity_poly.type
_entity_poly.pdbx_seq_one_letter_code
_entity_poly.pdbx_strand_id
1 'polypeptide(L)'
;MDYLTTARQDAHQTLDVMVVGEALIDVVTTSHGRVEHPGGSPANVAYGLGRLGVTTGLLTAIAPDARGISIEDHLRSAGVILLPGSKSLTRTA
;
A
#
# COMPACT_ATOMS: atom_id res chain seq x y z
N MET A 1 -12.43 -44.93 0.50
CA MET A 1 -13.30 -43.96 -0.20
C MET A 1 -13.60 -42.88 0.81
N ASP A 2 -12.93 -41.74 0.71
CA ASP A 2 -13.40 -40.41 1.12
C ASP A 2 -12.32 -39.42 0.68
N TYR A 3 -12.50 -38.93 -0.56
CA TYR A 3 -11.53 -38.17 -1.35
C TYR A 3 -11.87 -36.67 -1.38
N LEU A 4 -12.43 -36.12 -0.30
CA LEU A 4 -12.92 -34.74 -0.28
C LEU A 4 -12.72 -34.06 1.09
N THR A 5 -11.47 -33.89 1.52
CA THR A 5 -11.14 -32.79 2.43
C THR A 5 -9.76 -32.22 2.10
N THR A 6 -9.52 -31.92 0.82
CA THR A 6 -8.56 -30.88 0.45
C THR A 6 -9.25 -29.55 0.73
N ALA A 7 -9.22 -29.11 1.98
CA ALA A 7 -9.67 -27.78 2.36
C ALA A 7 -8.77 -26.76 1.63
N ARG A 8 -9.29 -26.27 0.48
CA ARG A 8 -8.86 -25.10 -0.29
C ARG A 8 -7.52 -24.52 0.15
N GLN A 9 -6.43 -25.12 -0.34
CA GLN A 9 -5.16 -24.42 -0.44
C GLN A 9 -5.39 -23.15 -1.26
N ASP A 10 -4.81 -22.05 -0.81
CA ASP A 10 -4.86 -20.69 -1.36
C ASP A 10 -6.16 -19.92 -1.09
N ALA A 11 -6.31 -19.44 0.15
CA ALA A 11 -7.09 -18.24 0.40
C ALA A 11 -6.34 -17.03 -0.20
N HIS A 12 -6.44 -16.86 -1.52
CA HIS A 12 -6.14 -15.58 -2.14
C HIS A 12 -7.06 -14.56 -1.48
N GLN A 13 -6.53 -13.59 -0.73
CA GLN A 13 -7.36 -12.51 -0.20
C GLN A 13 -8.06 -11.86 -1.38
N THR A 14 -9.37 -12.03 -1.48
CA THR A 14 -10.18 -11.41 -2.53
C THR A 14 -10.19 -9.92 -2.27
N LEU A 15 -9.49 -9.18 -3.12
CA LEU A 15 -9.53 -7.72 -3.14
C LEU A 15 -10.77 -7.29 -3.90
N ASP A 16 -11.49 -6.30 -3.39
CA ASP A 16 -12.56 -5.62 -4.12
C ASP A 16 -11.97 -4.70 -5.19
N VAL A 17 -10.83 -4.06 -4.88
CA VAL A 17 -10.13 -3.14 -5.77
C VAL A 17 -8.62 -3.34 -5.69
N MET A 18 -7.97 -3.34 -6.86
CA MET A 18 -6.53 -3.17 -6.98
C MET A 18 -6.22 -1.82 -7.60
N VAL A 19 -5.42 -1.03 -6.89
CA VAL A 19 -4.85 0.22 -7.40
C VAL A 19 -3.42 -0.05 -7.84
N VAL A 20 -3.01 0.49 -8.98
CA VAL A 20 -1.64 0.40 -9.48
C VAL A 20 -1.12 1.80 -9.75
N GLY A 21 0.05 2.12 -9.20
CA GLY A 21 0.72 3.37 -9.52
C GLY A 21 1.63 3.87 -8.41
N GLU A 22 1.91 5.17 -8.41
CA GLU A 22 2.90 5.79 -7.54
C GLU A 22 2.46 5.85 -6.07
N ALA A 23 3.48 5.76 -5.20
CA ALA A 23 3.45 6.17 -3.82
C ALA A 23 4.78 6.88 -3.53
N LEU A 24 4.72 8.07 -2.97
CA LEU A 24 5.89 8.94 -2.78
C LEU A 24 5.75 9.74 -1.48
N ILE A 25 6.77 10.52 -1.14
CA ILE A 25 6.69 11.49 -0.05
C ILE A 25 6.44 12.89 -0.59
N ASP A 26 5.31 13.48 -0.20
CA ASP A 26 5.04 14.90 -0.35
C ASP A 26 5.85 15.69 0.68
N VAL A 27 6.74 16.55 0.20
CA VAL A 27 7.60 17.40 1.03
C VAL A 27 7.06 18.82 1.02
N VAL A 28 6.56 19.28 2.16
CA VAL A 28 6.05 20.64 2.34
C VAL A 28 7.09 21.47 3.08
N THR A 29 7.51 22.58 2.48
CA THR A 29 8.45 23.53 3.09
C THR A 29 7.73 24.80 3.50
N THR A 30 7.87 25.18 4.77
CA THR A 30 7.26 26.37 5.36
C THR A 30 8.32 27.23 6.05
N SER A 31 7.96 28.44 6.50
CA SER A 31 8.82 29.27 7.36
C SER A 31 9.19 28.59 8.69
N HIS A 32 8.46 27.57 9.11
CA HIS A 32 8.67 26.83 10.36
C HIS A 32 9.46 25.53 10.17
N GLY A 33 9.84 25.20 8.94
CA GLY A 33 10.62 24.00 8.61
C GLY A 33 10.00 23.15 7.50
N ARG A 34 10.55 21.95 7.35
CA ARG A 34 10.19 20.96 6.33
C ARG A 34 9.43 19.81 6.97
N VAL A 35 8.27 19.48 6.41
CA VAL A 35 7.42 18.36 6.84
C VAL A 35 7.26 17.39 5.68
N GLU A 36 7.23 16.10 5.98
CA GLU A 36 7.12 15.02 5.00
C GLU A 36 5.86 14.20 5.29
N HIS A 37 5.07 13.93 4.24
CA HIS A 37 3.84 13.15 4.33
C HIS A 37 3.80 12.09 3.22
N PRO A 38 3.29 10.88 3.48
CA PRO A 38 2.92 9.95 2.42
C PRO A 38 1.94 10.59 1.42
N GLY A 39 2.20 10.37 0.14
CA GLY A 39 1.42 10.95 -0.96
C GLY A 39 1.47 10.09 -2.23
N GLY A 40 1.05 10.71 -3.34
CA GLY A 40 0.83 10.05 -4.63
C GLY A 40 -0.67 9.80 -4.88
N SER A 41 -1.15 10.13 -6.08
CA SER A 41 -2.58 10.02 -6.40
C SER A 41 -3.11 8.57 -6.25
N PRO A 42 -2.43 7.53 -6.77
CA PRO A 42 -2.86 6.14 -6.58
C PRO A 42 -2.81 5.70 -5.12
N ALA A 43 -1.79 6.10 -4.35
CA ALA A 43 -1.70 5.83 -2.92
C ALA A 43 -2.87 6.46 -2.15
N ASN A 44 -3.24 7.70 -2.47
CA ASN A 44 -4.36 8.41 -1.84
C ASN A 44 -5.72 7.76 -2.17
N VAL A 45 -5.91 7.29 -3.42
CA VAL A 45 -7.10 6.53 -3.81
C VAL A 45 -7.19 5.23 -3.00
N ALA A 46 -6.10 4.47 -2.93
CA ALA A 46 -6.07 3.23 -2.17
C ALA A 46 -6.35 3.46 -0.67
N TYR A 47 -5.72 4.48 -0.08
CA TYR A 47 -5.95 4.87 1.30
C TYR A 47 -7.41 5.23 1.56
N GLY A 48 -8.02 6.04 0.70
CA GLY A 48 -9.43 6.42 0.80
C GLY A 48 -10.37 5.22 0.74
N LEU A 49 -10.14 4.29 -0.20
CA LEU A 49 -10.91 3.05 -0.31
C LEU A 49 -10.80 2.19 0.94
N GLY A 50 -9.58 2.00 1.47
CA GLY A 50 -9.37 1.27 2.72
C GLY A 50 -10.11 1.91 3.91
N ARG A 51 -10.05 3.25 4.03
CA ARG A 51 -10.79 4.00 5.06
C ARG A 51 -12.31 3.87 4.96
N LEU A 52 -12.83 3.58 3.77
CA LEU A 52 -14.26 3.32 3.52
C LEU A 52 -14.64 1.84 3.71
N GLY A 53 -13.69 0.98 4.10
CA GLY A 53 -13.93 -0.45 4.35
C GLY A 53 -13.91 -1.32 3.10
N VAL A 54 -13.40 -0.81 1.96
CA VAL A 54 -13.23 -1.59 0.73
C VAL A 54 -11.92 -2.39 0.80
N THR A 55 -11.97 -3.69 0.52
CA THR A 55 -10.79 -4.56 0.56
C THR A 55 -9.84 -4.17 -0.57
N THR A 56 -8.81 -3.40 -0.26
CA THR A 56 -8.00 -2.71 -1.27
C THR A 56 -6.55 -3.17 -1.26
N GLY A 57 -6.05 -3.54 -2.43
CA GLY A 57 -4.62 -3.77 -2.67
C GLY A 57 -3.99 -2.63 -3.45
N LEU A 58 -2.74 -2.29 -3.12
CA LEU A 58 -1.92 -1.36 -3.91
C LEU A 58 -0.68 -2.06 -4.42
N LEU A 59 -0.48 -2.06 -5.75
CA LEU A 59 0.79 -2.37 -6.38
C LEU A 59 1.50 -1.06 -6.72
N THR A 60 2.67 -0.84 -6.12
CA THR A 60 3.45 0.40 -6.28
C THR A 60 4.94 0.11 -6.43
N ALA A 61 5.79 1.11 -6.28
CA ALA A 61 7.24 0.96 -6.25
C ALA A 61 7.81 1.88 -5.17
N ILE A 62 8.23 1.30 -4.05
CA ILE A 62 8.91 1.96 -2.93
C ILE A 62 10.20 1.20 -2.57
N ALA A 63 11.07 1.82 -1.79
CA ALA A 63 12.28 1.19 -1.28
C ALA A 63 12.11 0.77 0.20
N PRO A 64 12.93 -0.17 0.70
CA PRO A 64 12.98 -0.49 2.13
C PRO A 64 13.76 0.58 2.93
N ASP A 65 13.44 1.86 2.71
CA ASP A 65 14.01 3.01 3.41
C ASP A 65 12.97 3.67 4.35
N ALA A 66 13.40 4.66 5.14
CA ALA A 66 12.54 5.31 6.12
C ALA A 66 11.25 5.91 5.51
N ARG A 67 11.34 6.41 4.29
CA ARG A 67 10.20 6.97 3.56
C ARG A 67 9.25 5.89 3.06
N GLY A 68 9.79 4.81 2.50
CA GLY A 68 8.99 3.65 2.09
C GLY A 68 8.28 2.99 3.28
N ILE A 69 8.95 2.88 4.43
CA ILE A 69 8.34 2.41 5.68
C ILE A 69 7.18 3.34 6.10
N SER A 70 7.39 4.65 6.07
CA SER A 70 6.34 5.64 6.39
C SER A 70 5.11 5.51 5.49
N ILE A 71 5.31 5.31 4.18
CA ILE A 71 4.23 5.05 3.22
C ILE A 71 3.50 3.75 3.55
N GLU A 72 4.25 2.67 3.79
CA GLU A 72 3.69 1.36 4.12
C GLU A 72 2.85 1.41 5.40
N ASP A 73 3.36 2.02 6.47
CA ASP A 73 2.66 2.16 7.74
C ASP A 73 1.39 3.01 7.58
N HIS A 74 1.47 4.10 6.81
CA HIS A 74 0.30 4.93 6.52
C HIS A 74 -0.78 4.15 5.79
N LEU A 75 -0.46 3.44 4.71
CA LEU A 75 -1.41 2.62 3.95
C LEU A 75 -2.01 1.50 4.80
N ARG A 76 -1.18 0.80 5.59
CA ARG A 76 -1.64 -0.25 6.51
C ARG A 76 -2.58 0.28 7.58
N SER A 77 -2.39 1.52 8.05
CA SER A 77 -3.32 2.15 9.00
C SER A 77 -4.75 2.33 8.47
N ALA A 78 -4.92 2.30 7.15
CA ALA A 78 -6.23 2.30 6.48
C ALA A 78 -6.69 0.90 6.04
N GLY A 79 -5.96 -0.17 6.37
CA GLY A 79 -6.29 -1.53 5.94
C GLY A 79 -5.90 -1.85 4.49
N VAL A 80 -5.10 -0.99 3.83
CA VAL A 80 -4.60 -1.26 2.47
C VAL A 80 -3.50 -2.32 2.51
N ILE A 81 -3.58 -3.29 1.59
CA ILE A 81 -2.59 -4.35 1.43
C ILE A 81 -1.58 -3.92 0.36
N LEU A 82 -0.30 -3.81 0.72
CA LEU A 82 0.76 -3.69 -0.29
C LEU A 82 0.97 -5.03 -0.98
N LEU A 83 0.82 -5.05 -2.30
CA LEU A 83 0.92 -6.27 -3.09
C LEU A 83 2.39 -6.66 -3.30
N PRO A 84 2.68 -7.98 -3.44
CA PRO A 84 4.02 -8.46 -3.76
C PRO A 84 4.61 -7.73 -4.98
N GLY A 85 5.90 -7.41 -4.92
CA GLY A 85 6.58 -6.61 -5.94
C GLY A 85 6.60 -5.10 -5.66
N SER A 86 5.87 -4.61 -4.65
CA SER A 86 5.84 -3.18 -4.34
C SER A 86 7.15 -2.61 -3.77
N LYS A 87 8.05 -3.46 -3.26
CA LYS A 87 9.38 -3.08 -2.75
C LYS A 87 10.45 -3.33 -3.80
N SER A 88 10.47 -2.51 -4.85
CA SER A 88 11.30 -2.71 -6.04
C SER A 88 12.34 -1.61 -6.28
N LEU A 89 12.30 -0.52 -5.53
CA LEU A 89 13.23 0.60 -5.70
C LEU A 89 14.42 0.53 -4.74
N THR A 90 15.53 1.16 -5.14
CA THR A 90 16.69 1.40 -4.26
C THR A 90 16.45 2.57 -3.30
N ARG A 91 15.60 3.53 -3.69
CA ARG A 91 15.23 4.70 -2.88
C ARG A 91 13.78 5.10 -3.17
N THR A 92 13.04 5.47 -2.14
CA THR A 92 11.69 6.05 -2.25
C THR A 92 11.79 7.52 -2.62
N ALA A 93 10.96 7.94 -3.58
CA ALA A 93 10.87 9.33 -4.05
C ALA A 93 10.49 10.30 -2.92
#